data_AF-A0A2N0V7X0-F1
#
_entry.id   AF-A0A2N0V7X0-F1
#
_cell.length_a   1.000
_cell.length_b   1.000
_cell.length_c   1.000
_cell.angle_alpha   90.00
_cell.angle_beta   90.00
_cell.angle_gamma   90.00
#
_symmetry.space_group_name_H-M   'P 1'
#
loop_
_entity.id
_entity.type
_entity.pdbx_description
1 polymer ?
#
loop_
_entity_poly.entity_id
_entity_poly.type
_entity_poly.pdbx_seq_one_letter_code
_entity_poly.pdbx_strand_id
1 'polypeptide(L)'
;MVEILTWLVLLGAGGPFKFVALLITLAAYLIVVWLTVSATWRWLRERRYRYLAVVLELTVLLVLPTGYFANHRSQKQQAIDTKLATMTKALDRYHELCKGAGEKIYRSVDDVDGVFLMKLEFDESSGISQYSIDAKSPYESLGDFDKSGLYKNDHAVGYMSFDGYIASFLRDKAISDRFPIEDVKNIKPLPAFRYVEAIDPSDHRRYRYTGSWQKVDTNDWDRWRKLIRKWGYIPREMLEPVDWIDGVRVEFVLSREPAGNPPPRYGVTYDDLETPEERKMWIAGSSLKVIDLGTGELLGQRIGYLHDGGGGASGSSRQPWAHAMRGKGWSCPSWFSPANNKPGFIFKILHPSKEIIHD
;
A
#
# COMPACT_ATOMS: atom_id res chain seq x y z
N MET A 1 33.42 -32.08 8.83
CA MET A 1 32.74 -33.08 7.98
C MET A 1 31.27 -32.77 7.73
N VAL A 2 30.50 -32.28 8.71
CA VAL A 2 29.08 -31.93 8.53
C VAL A 2 28.89 -30.76 7.55
N GLU A 3 29.77 -29.74 7.58
CA GLU A 3 29.66 -28.57 6.69
C GLU A 3 29.93 -28.89 5.20
N ILE A 4 30.85 -29.82 4.91
CA ILE A 4 31.19 -30.23 3.53
C ILE A 4 30.04 -31.01 2.88
N LEU A 5 29.32 -31.82 3.66
CA LEU A 5 28.11 -32.52 3.21
C LEU A 5 26.95 -31.55 2.92
N THR A 6 26.81 -30.46 3.69
CA THR A 6 25.84 -29.40 3.40
C THR A 6 26.15 -28.63 2.12
N TRP A 7 27.43 -28.33 1.84
CA TRP A 7 27.82 -27.63 0.60
C TRP A 7 27.61 -28.48 -0.66
N LEU A 8 27.83 -29.80 -0.60
CA LEU A 8 27.60 -30.70 -1.74
C LEU A 8 26.13 -30.98 -2.03
N VAL A 9 25.26 -30.95 -1.01
CA VAL A 9 23.79 -31.04 -1.20
C VAL A 9 23.22 -29.71 -1.73
N LEU A 10 23.83 -28.57 -1.40
CA LEU A 10 23.40 -27.24 -1.87
C LEU A 10 23.89 -26.90 -3.29
N LEU A 11 25.08 -27.36 -3.70
CA LEU A 11 25.59 -27.17 -5.08
C LEU A 11 24.80 -27.94 -6.16
N GLY A 12 23.89 -28.83 -5.75
CA GLY A 12 23.01 -29.60 -6.64
C GLY A 12 21.65 -28.95 -6.96
N ALA A 13 21.44 -27.67 -6.62
CA ALA A 13 20.15 -27.01 -6.78
C ALA A 13 19.90 -26.47 -8.20
N GLY A 14 19.77 -27.37 -9.19
CA GLY A 14 19.15 -27.07 -10.50
C GLY A 14 19.99 -27.42 -11.73
N GLY A 15 19.90 -28.66 -12.23
CA GLY A 15 20.53 -29.04 -13.51
C GLY A 15 20.52 -30.56 -13.78
N PRO A 16 20.88 -31.00 -14.99
CA PRO A 16 20.88 -32.43 -15.41
C PRO A 16 21.93 -33.29 -14.68
N PHE A 17 22.85 -32.70 -13.92
CA PHE A 17 23.94 -33.40 -13.23
C PHE A 17 23.63 -33.87 -11.80
N LYS A 18 22.38 -33.71 -11.31
CA LYS A 18 21.96 -34.11 -9.96
C LYS A 18 22.23 -35.58 -9.64
N PHE A 19 21.97 -36.47 -10.60
CA PHE A 19 22.20 -37.90 -10.42
C PHE A 19 23.68 -38.25 -10.26
N VAL A 20 24.56 -37.57 -11.01
CA VAL A 20 26.01 -37.78 -10.92
C VAL A 20 26.55 -37.31 -9.57
N ALA A 21 26.13 -36.13 -9.11
CA ALA A 21 26.50 -35.62 -7.79
C ALA A 21 26.00 -36.53 -6.63
N LEU A 22 24.79 -37.09 -6.77
CA LEU A 22 24.23 -38.02 -5.78
C LEU A 22 25.00 -39.35 -5.74
N LEU A 23 25.42 -39.87 -6.89
CA LEU A 23 26.25 -41.08 -6.95
C LEU A 23 27.65 -40.87 -6.36
N ILE A 24 28.28 -39.73 -6.65
CA ILE A 24 29.60 -39.38 -6.09
C ILE A 24 29.52 -39.23 -4.57
N THR A 25 28.50 -38.55 -4.05
CA THR A 25 28.32 -38.37 -2.60
C THR A 25 27.99 -39.68 -1.90
N LEU A 26 27.17 -40.54 -2.50
CA LEU A 26 26.91 -41.89 -2.00
C LEU A 26 28.19 -42.73 -1.96
N ALA A 27 28.99 -42.71 -3.04
CA ALA A 27 30.25 -43.44 -3.11
C ALA A 27 31.27 -42.95 -2.06
N ALA A 28 31.43 -41.64 -1.89
CA ALA A 28 32.28 -41.06 -0.86
C ALA A 28 31.82 -41.45 0.56
N TYR A 29 30.52 -41.42 0.81
CA TYR A 29 29.94 -41.86 2.09
C TYR A 29 30.22 -43.34 2.37
N LEU A 30 30.00 -44.22 1.38
CA LEU A 30 30.28 -45.65 1.51
C LEU A 30 31.77 -45.92 1.74
N ILE A 31 32.68 -45.15 1.13
CA ILE A 31 34.12 -45.23 1.38
C ILE A 31 34.45 -44.86 2.83
N VAL A 32 33.85 -43.81 3.37
CA VAL A 32 34.04 -43.40 4.77
C VAL A 32 33.53 -44.48 5.73
N VAL A 33 32.34 -45.03 5.48
CA VAL A 33 31.80 -46.16 6.26
C VAL A 33 32.75 -47.36 6.19
N TRP A 34 33.24 -47.70 5.00
CA TRP A 34 34.16 -48.83 4.83
C TRP A 34 35.49 -48.63 5.55
N LEU A 35 36.09 -47.44 5.47
CA LEU A 35 37.35 -47.12 6.14
C LEU A 35 37.20 -47.18 7.66
N THR A 36 36.12 -46.62 8.19
CA THR A 36 35.86 -46.54 9.64
C THR A 36 35.56 -47.92 10.23
N VAL A 37 34.68 -48.70 9.61
CA VAL A 37 34.40 -50.11 9.99
C VAL A 37 35.64 -50.99 9.86
N SER A 38 36.44 -50.79 8.80
CA SER A 38 37.69 -51.55 8.62
C SER A 38 38.74 -51.22 9.69
N ALA A 39 38.81 -49.96 10.12
CA ALA A 39 39.72 -49.51 11.16
C ALA A 39 39.31 -50.05 12.54
N THR A 40 38.02 -49.94 12.90
CA THR A 40 37.47 -50.50 14.16
C THR A 40 37.68 -52.01 14.24
N TRP A 41 37.50 -52.74 13.14
CA TRP A 41 37.74 -54.20 13.08
C TRP A 41 39.19 -54.62 13.29
N ARG A 42 40.14 -53.82 12.80
CA ARG A 42 41.60 -54.07 12.96
C ARG A 42 42.10 -53.70 14.35
N TRP A 43 41.53 -52.66 14.96
CA TRP A 43 42.05 -52.07 16.20
C TRP A 43 41.59 -52.80 17.48
N LEU A 44 40.35 -53.31 17.51
CA LEU A 44 39.84 -54.03 18.67
C LEU A 44 40.37 -55.47 18.71
N ARG A 45 41.05 -55.86 19.79
CA ARG A 45 41.73 -57.16 19.90
C ARG A 45 40.78 -58.31 20.27
N GLU A 46 39.72 -58.05 21.04
CA GLU A 46 38.74 -59.05 21.44
C GLU A 46 37.56 -59.16 20.45
N ARG A 47 37.22 -60.39 20.05
CA ARG A 47 36.16 -60.68 19.07
C ARG A 47 34.78 -60.12 19.47
N ARG A 48 34.42 -60.18 20.76
CA ARG A 48 33.12 -59.71 21.26
C ARG A 48 32.91 -58.19 21.13
N TYR A 49 33.96 -57.40 21.34
CA TYR A 49 33.86 -55.94 21.29
C TYR A 49 33.89 -55.40 19.85
N ARG A 50 34.43 -56.15 18.88
CA ARG A 50 34.38 -55.78 17.45
C ARG A 50 32.96 -55.65 16.94
N TYR A 51 32.12 -56.66 17.19
CA TYR A 51 30.73 -56.66 16.73
C TYR A 51 29.93 -55.53 17.36
N LEU A 52 30.09 -55.30 18.67
CA LEU A 52 29.40 -54.19 19.37
C LEU A 52 29.82 -52.82 18.84
N ALA A 53 31.11 -52.60 18.60
CA ALA A 53 31.62 -51.33 18.09
C ALA A 53 31.15 -51.05 16.66
N VAL A 54 31.18 -52.05 15.78
CA VAL A 54 30.70 -51.91 14.39
C VAL A 54 29.19 -51.66 14.37
N VAL A 55 28.40 -52.34 15.20
CA VAL A 55 26.96 -52.07 15.29
C VAL A 55 26.72 -50.64 15.75
N LEU A 56 27.39 -50.18 16.82
CA LEU A 56 27.25 -48.81 17.32
C LEU A 56 27.61 -47.78 16.24
N GLU A 57 28.72 -47.98 15.53
CA GLU A 57 29.19 -47.11 14.46
C GLU A 57 28.23 -47.05 13.27
N LEU A 58 27.73 -48.21 12.81
CA LEU A 58 26.71 -48.26 11.76
C LEU A 58 25.40 -47.58 12.21
N THR A 59 25.03 -47.71 13.49
CA THR A 59 23.84 -47.04 14.04
C THR A 59 24.03 -45.52 14.00
N VAL A 60 25.20 -45.02 14.41
CA VAL A 60 25.54 -43.59 14.38
C VAL A 60 25.57 -43.05 12.95
N LEU A 61 26.20 -43.77 12.02
CA LEU A 61 26.37 -43.32 10.64
C LEU A 61 25.07 -43.39 9.84
N LEU A 62 24.22 -44.42 10.03
CA LEU A 62 23.00 -44.58 9.24
C LEU A 62 21.77 -43.91 9.88
N VAL A 63 21.60 -44.00 11.20
CA VAL A 63 20.35 -43.57 11.86
C VAL A 63 20.33 -42.08 12.16
N LEU A 64 21.46 -41.49 12.60
CA LEU A 64 21.47 -40.07 12.98
C LEU A 64 21.28 -39.14 11.77
N PRO A 65 21.95 -39.32 10.61
CA PRO A 65 21.73 -38.47 9.45
C PRO A 65 20.33 -38.65 8.86
N THR A 66 19.83 -39.88 8.76
CA THR A 66 18.47 -40.14 8.22
C THR A 66 17.39 -39.53 9.11
N GLY A 67 17.50 -39.67 10.43
CA GLY A 67 16.62 -39.01 11.39
C GLY A 67 16.69 -37.48 11.31
N TYR A 68 17.89 -36.91 11.19
CA TYR A 68 18.09 -35.46 11.01
C TYR A 68 17.43 -34.94 9.73
N PHE A 69 17.68 -35.60 8.58
CA PHE A 69 17.09 -35.21 7.30
C PHE A 69 15.57 -35.39 7.28
N ALA A 70 15.04 -36.46 7.89
CA ALA A 70 13.60 -36.68 8.01
C ALA A 70 12.93 -35.60 8.85
N ASN A 71 13.50 -35.25 10.02
CA ASN A 71 12.99 -34.17 10.87
C ASN A 71 13.06 -32.81 10.16
N HIS A 72 14.20 -32.48 9.54
CA HIS A 72 14.35 -31.22 8.80
C HIS A 72 13.40 -31.11 7.60
N ARG A 73 13.18 -32.21 6.87
CA ARG A 73 12.19 -32.27 5.80
C ARG A 73 10.76 -32.12 6.32
N SER A 74 10.44 -32.78 7.44
CA SER A 74 9.14 -32.66 8.11
C SER A 74 8.87 -31.23 8.56
N GLN A 75 9.83 -30.57 9.23
CA GLN A 75 9.72 -29.18 9.63
C GLN A 75 9.51 -28.23 8.44
N LYS A 76 10.28 -28.44 7.36
CA LYS A 76 10.09 -27.67 6.11
C LYS A 76 8.70 -27.88 5.51
N GLN A 77 8.21 -29.12 5.52
CA GLN A 77 6.87 -29.43 5.00
C GLN A 77 5.78 -28.80 5.88
N GLN A 78 5.88 -28.94 7.20
CA GLN A 78 4.96 -28.31 8.16
C GLN A 78 4.92 -26.79 8.00
N ALA A 79 6.07 -26.14 7.77
CA ALA A 79 6.12 -24.70 7.53
C ALA A 79 5.43 -24.31 6.21
N ILE A 80 5.60 -25.10 5.14
CA ILE A 80 4.91 -24.89 3.86
C ILE A 80 3.40 -25.09 4.03
N ASP A 81 2.98 -26.17 4.69
CA ASP A 81 1.57 -26.51 4.89
C ASP A 81 0.88 -25.45 5.75
N THR A 82 1.54 -24.98 6.81
CA THR A 82 1.04 -23.90 7.70
C THR A 82 0.90 -22.59 6.93
N LYS A 83 1.89 -22.25 6.09
CA LYS A 83 1.83 -21.04 5.26
C LYS A 83 0.70 -21.14 4.23
N LEU A 84 0.56 -22.28 3.56
CA LEU A 84 -0.51 -22.53 2.60
C LEU A 84 -1.88 -22.42 3.27
N ALA A 85 -2.08 -23.07 4.41
CA ALA A 85 -3.33 -22.99 5.17
C ALA A 85 -3.68 -21.55 5.58
N THR A 86 -2.68 -20.77 5.99
CA THR A 86 -2.86 -19.35 6.34
C THR A 86 -3.28 -18.53 5.12
N MET A 87 -2.63 -18.75 3.96
CA MET A 87 -2.96 -18.05 2.72
C MET A 87 -4.35 -18.42 2.18
N THR A 88 -4.75 -19.70 2.27
CA THR A 88 -6.10 -20.15 1.90
C THR A 88 -7.14 -19.49 2.81
N LYS A 89 -6.93 -19.51 4.13
CA LYS A 89 -7.81 -18.84 5.09
C LYS A 89 -7.93 -17.33 4.81
N ALA A 90 -6.82 -16.66 4.52
CA ALA A 90 -6.80 -15.24 4.18
C ALA A 90 -7.61 -14.96 2.91
N LEU A 91 -7.44 -15.78 1.87
CA LEU A 91 -8.14 -15.63 0.60
C LEU A 91 -9.65 -15.84 0.77
N ASP A 92 -10.07 -16.86 1.51
CA ASP A 92 -11.48 -17.13 1.79
C ASP A 92 -12.11 -15.98 2.58
N ARG A 93 -11.41 -15.47 3.59
CA ARG A 93 -11.88 -14.32 4.37
C ARG A 93 -11.99 -13.06 3.51
N TYR A 94 -11.00 -12.79 2.67
CA TYR A 94 -11.04 -11.67 1.74
C TYR A 94 -12.23 -11.77 0.78
N HIS A 95 -12.49 -12.94 0.20
CA HIS A 95 -13.65 -13.16 -0.67
C HIS A 95 -14.98 -12.98 0.06
N GLU A 96 -15.07 -13.36 1.33
CA GLU A 96 -16.25 -13.11 2.15
C GLU A 96 -16.48 -11.61 2.34
N LEU A 97 -15.45 -10.86 2.72
CA LEU A 97 -15.50 -9.40 2.90
C LEU A 97 -15.90 -8.69 1.60
N CYS A 98 -15.39 -9.15 0.45
CA CYS A 98 -15.71 -8.59 -0.86
C CYS A 98 -17.19 -8.67 -1.25
N LYS A 99 -17.98 -9.58 -0.65
CA LYS A 99 -19.43 -9.65 -0.93
C LYS A 99 -20.18 -8.38 -0.50
N GLY A 100 -19.66 -7.66 0.51
CA GLY A 100 -20.23 -6.41 1.00
C GLY A 100 -19.60 -5.15 0.40
N ALA A 101 -18.59 -5.29 -0.47
CA ALA A 101 -17.88 -4.17 -1.05
C ALA A 101 -18.68 -3.47 -2.17
N GLY A 102 -18.37 -2.20 -2.42
CA GLY A 102 -19.00 -1.38 -3.44
C GLY A 102 -19.55 -0.07 -2.90
N GLU A 103 -20.20 0.68 -3.79
CA GLU A 103 -20.86 1.95 -3.49
C GLU A 103 -22.33 1.74 -3.14
N LYS A 104 -22.80 2.43 -2.11
CA LYS A 104 -24.21 2.57 -1.74
C LYS A 104 -24.52 4.05 -1.61
N ILE A 105 -25.41 4.56 -2.45
CA ILE A 105 -25.90 5.93 -2.40
C ILE A 105 -27.34 5.87 -1.90
N TYR A 106 -27.60 6.46 -0.75
CA TYR A 106 -28.92 6.51 -0.14
C TYR A 106 -29.67 7.77 -0.56
N ARG A 107 -28.95 8.89 -0.68
CA ARG A 107 -29.49 10.18 -1.06
C ARG A 107 -28.41 11.04 -1.72
N SER A 108 -28.79 11.82 -2.73
CA SER A 108 -27.95 12.87 -3.32
C SER A 108 -28.52 14.26 -2.98
N VAL A 109 -27.64 15.27 -3.00
CA VAL A 109 -27.92 16.66 -2.65
C VAL A 109 -27.31 17.57 -3.70
N ASP A 110 -28.08 18.56 -4.14
CA ASP A 110 -27.66 19.60 -5.07
C ASP A 110 -27.17 20.86 -4.35
N ASP A 111 -26.43 21.69 -5.09
CA ASP A 111 -26.07 23.07 -4.71
C ASP A 111 -25.23 23.15 -3.42
N VAL A 112 -24.22 22.28 -3.34
CA VAL A 112 -23.30 22.22 -2.19
C VAL A 112 -22.11 23.15 -2.43
N ASP A 113 -21.97 24.20 -1.61
CA ASP A 113 -20.82 25.12 -1.69
C ASP A 113 -19.51 24.50 -1.21
N GLY A 114 -19.55 23.66 -0.17
CA GLY A 114 -18.35 23.14 0.46
C GLY A 114 -18.59 21.89 1.30
N VAL A 115 -17.49 21.17 1.56
CA VAL A 115 -17.50 19.89 2.27
C VAL A 115 -16.47 19.89 3.40
N PHE A 116 -16.78 19.22 4.51
CA PHE A 116 -15.85 19.01 5.60
C PHE A 116 -15.23 17.61 5.51
N LEU A 117 -13.92 17.53 5.29
CA LEU A 117 -13.17 16.28 5.36
C LEU A 117 -12.77 16.05 6.83
N MET A 118 -13.57 15.23 7.51
CA MET A 118 -13.54 15.10 8.97
C MET A 118 -12.32 14.33 9.46
N LYS A 119 -11.99 13.25 8.77
CA LYS A 119 -10.95 12.30 9.16
C LYS A 119 -10.04 12.05 7.98
N LEU A 120 -8.93 12.77 7.95
CA LEU A 120 -7.90 12.60 6.95
C LEU A 120 -6.80 11.73 7.55
N GLU A 121 -6.81 10.46 7.19
CA GLU A 121 -5.84 9.49 7.69
C GLU A 121 -4.58 9.51 6.84
N PHE A 122 -3.54 10.17 7.38
CA PHE A 122 -2.18 10.14 6.87
C PHE A 122 -1.25 9.47 7.89
N ASP A 123 -0.21 8.79 7.42
CA ASP A 123 0.82 8.24 8.30
C ASP A 123 1.70 9.40 8.81
N GLU A 124 1.54 9.78 10.08
CA GLU A 124 2.23 10.95 10.67
C GLU A 124 3.74 10.73 10.86
N SER A 125 4.20 9.47 10.85
CA SER A 125 5.61 9.13 11.01
C SER A 125 6.19 8.61 9.70
N SER A 126 7.24 9.28 9.22
CA SER A 126 8.07 8.80 8.10
C SER A 126 8.80 7.48 8.37
N GLY A 127 8.76 6.97 9.61
CA GLY A 127 9.34 5.68 10.00
C GLY A 127 8.44 4.47 9.72
N ILE A 128 7.14 4.67 9.51
CA ILE A 128 6.25 3.60 9.05
C ILE A 128 6.48 3.45 7.55
N SER A 129 7.13 2.35 7.17
CA SER A 129 7.21 2.03 5.75
C SER A 129 5.79 1.86 5.21
N GLN A 130 5.46 2.52 4.11
CA GLN A 130 4.21 2.34 3.37
C GLN A 130 3.99 0.90 2.88
N TYR A 131 4.99 0.02 3.00
CA TYR A 131 4.93 -1.41 2.69
C TYR A 131 4.74 -2.28 3.92
N SER A 132 4.76 -1.68 5.11
CA SER A 132 4.64 -2.40 6.38
C SER A 132 3.20 -2.78 6.65
N ILE A 133 3.06 -3.74 7.56
CA ILE A 133 1.76 -4.14 8.10
C ILE A 133 1.15 -3.03 8.97
N ASP A 134 1.95 -2.08 9.46
CA ASP A 134 1.52 -1.00 10.35
C ASP A 134 1.05 0.26 9.61
N ALA A 135 1.22 0.33 8.29
CA ALA A 135 0.71 1.43 7.46
C ALA A 135 -0.82 1.52 7.52
N LYS A 136 -1.41 2.73 7.56
CA LYS A 136 -2.88 2.87 7.54
C LYS A 136 -3.52 2.20 6.33
N SER A 137 -4.80 1.80 6.43
CA SER A 137 -5.49 0.96 5.43
C SER A 137 -5.42 1.55 4.01
N PRO A 138 -4.63 0.96 3.09
CA PRO A 138 -4.30 1.56 1.81
C PRO A 138 -5.45 1.68 0.81
N TYR A 139 -6.63 1.10 1.11
CA TYR A 139 -7.74 1.06 0.18
C TYR A 139 -8.44 2.43 0.04
N GLU A 140 -8.79 3.08 1.15
CA GLU A 140 -9.32 4.44 1.19
C GLU A 140 -8.42 5.43 1.97
N SER A 141 -7.31 5.01 2.60
CA SER A 141 -6.31 5.92 3.18
C SER A 141 -5.67 6.82 2.12
N LEU A 142 -5.26 8.01 2.54
CA LEU A 142 -4.70 9.05 1.68
C LEU A 142 -3.19 8.90 1.46
N GLY A 143 -2.54 8.00 2.20
CA GLY A 143 -1.12 7.67 2.06
C GLY A 143 -0.21 8.51 2.95
N ASP A 144 0.99 8.84 2.46
CA ASP A 144 2.04 9.49 3.27
C ASP A 144 1.76 10.98 3.53
N PHE A 145 2.13 11.43 4.74
CA PHE A 145 2.05 12.82 5.17
C PHE A 145 3.21 13.65 4.59
N ASP A 146 3.18 13.97 3.29
CA ASP A 146 4.15 14.89 2.70
C ASP A 146 3.52 16.25 2.32
N LYS A 147 3.88 17.30 3.06
CA LYS A 147 3.58 18.71 2.75
C LYS A 147 4.63 19.37 1.84
N SER A 148 5.77 18.74 1.60
CA SER A 148 6.85 19.30 0.79
C SER A 148 6.58 19.21 -0.73
N GLY A 149 5.52 18.48 -1.10
CA GLY A 149 5.11 18.12 -2.43
C GLY A 149 4.60 19.27 -3.30
N LEU A 150 5.53 19.93 -3.99
CA LEU A 150 5.26 20.36 -5.36
C LEU A 150 5.03 19.12 -6.23
N TYR A 151 3.83 18.56 -6.16
CA TYR A 151 3.24 17.55 -7.05
C TYR A 151 4.15 16.39 -7.48
N LYS A 152 5.06 15.95 -6.61
CA LYS A 152 5.94 14.81 -6.87
C LYS A 152 5.75 13.77 -5.79
N ASN A 153 4.92 12.80 -6.13
CA ASN A 153 4.91 11.50 -5.48
C ASN A 153 6.28 10.86 -5.79
N ASP A 154 7.23 10.94 -4.86
CA ASP A 154 8.41 10.06 -4.85
C ASP A 154 7.96 8.58 -4.78
N HIS A 155 6.82 8.34 -4.15
CA HIS A 155 6.33 7.04 -3.80
C HIS A 155 5.72 6.33 -5.02
N ALA A 156 6.26 5.16 -5.38
CA ALA A 156 5.85 4.37 -6.55
C ALA A 156 4.39 3.86 -6.49
N VAL A 157 3.77 3.99 -5.32
CA VAL A 157 2.33 3.93 -5.06
C VAL A 157 1.81 5.35 -5.09
N GLY A 158 0.99 5.70 -6.08
CA GLY A 158 0.42 7.04 -6.27
C GLY A 158 -0.56 7.47 -5.18
N TYR A 159 -0.15 7.37 -3.91
CA TYR A 159 -0.74 8.06 -2.80
C TYR A 159 -0.68 9.56 -3.05
N MET A 160 -1.74 10.25 -2.61
CA MET A 160 -1.91 11.65 -2.89
C MET A 160 -1.55 12.43 -1.64
N SER A 161 -0.72 13.45 -1.76
CA SER A 161 -0.41 14.33 -0.63
C SER A 161 -1.68 14.94 -0.04
N PHE A 162 -1.61 15.40 1.21
CA PHE A 162 -2.69 16.14 1.86
C PHE A 162 -3.23 17.24 0.92
N ASP A 163 -2.35 18.11 0.43
CA ASP A 163 -2.70 19.21 -0.47
C ASP A 163 -3.27 18.70 -1.79
N GLY A 164 -2.71 17.63 -2.37
CA GLY A 164 -3.24 17.02 -3.59
C GLY A 164 -4.67 16.52 -3.41
N TYR A 165 -4.98 15.93 -2.26
CA TYR A 165 -6.31 15.43 -1.95
C TYR A 165 -7.31 16.58 -1.74
N ILE A 166 -6.94 17.62 -0.99
CA ILE A 166 -7.77 18.83 -0.88
C ILE A 166 -8.02 19.45 -2.27
N ALA A 167 -6.97 19.63 -3.07
CA ALA A 167 -7.06 20.23 -4.41
C ALA A 167 -7.97 19.42 -5.35
N SER A 168 -8.06 18.10 -5.18
CA SER A 168 -8.91 17.24 -6.01
C SER A 168 -10.42 17.54 -5.89
N PHE A 169 -10.84 18.25 -4.85
CA PHE A 169 -12.21 18.72 -4.65
C PHE A 169 -12.47 20.15 -5.13
N LEU A 170 -11.41 20.91 -5.40
CA LEU A 170 -11.46 22.35 -5.71
C LEU A 170 -11.11 22.66 -7.17
N ARG A 171 -10.47 21.72 -7.89
CA ARG A 171 -10.11 21.88 -9.30
C ARG A 171 -11.32 21.74 -10.21
N ASP A 172 -11.73 22.85 -10.81
CA ASP A 172 -12.86 22.96 -11.74
C ASP A 172 -12.52 22.60 -13.19
N LYS A 173 -11.26 22.27 -13.49
CA LYS A 173 -10.77 22.01 -14.86
C LYS A 173 -9.78 20.85 -14.90
N ALA A 174 -9.88 20.03 -15.94
CA ALA A 174 -8.98 18.90 -16.18
C ALA A 174 -7.70 19.34 -16.91
N ILE A 175 -6.79 20.04 -16.21
CA ILE A 175 -5.55 20.58 -16.79
C ILE A 175 -4.32 19.87 -16.20
N SER A 176 -3.35 19.59 -17.07
CA SER A 176 -2.01 19.12 -16.68
C SER A 176 -1.14 20.32 -16.28
N ASP A 177 -0.59 20.30 -15.07
CA ASP A 177 0.38 21.31 -14.61
C ASP A 177 1.79 21.12 -15.21
N ARG A 178 2.01 20.06 -16.01
CA ARG A 178 3.34 19.73 -16.55
C ARG A 178 3.65 20.43 -17.87
N PHE A 179 2.62 20.79 -18.63
CA PHE A 179 2.75 21.34 -19.97
C PHE A 179 1.96 22.63 -20.09
N PRO A 180 2.37 23.55 -20.97
CA PRO A 180 1.52 24.68 -21.35
C PRO A 180 0.16 24.20 -21.88
N ILE A 181 -0.86 25.02 -21.70
CA ILE A 181 -2.19 24.75 -22.25
C ILE A 181 -2.11 24.80 -23.77
N GLU A 182 -2.50 23.72 -24.44
CA GLU A 182 -2.48 23.64 -25.91
C GLU A 182 -3.71 24.29 -26.55
N ASP A 183 -4.90 24.06 -25.97
CA ASP A 183 -6.16 24.62 -26.44
C ASP A 183 -7.10 24.89 -25.26
N VAL A 184 -7.20 26.16 -24.88
CA VAL A 184 -8.06 26.62 -23.78
C VAL A 184 -9.53 26.26 -24.02
N LYS A 185 -10.01 26.26 -25.26
CA LYS A 185 -11.43 26.04 -25.58
C LYS A 185 -11.85 24.60 -25.33
N ASN A 186 -10.91 23.67 -25.37
CA ASN A 186 -11.14 22.25 -25.16
C ASN A 186 -10.91 21.80 -23.70
N ILE A 187 -10.69 22.76 -22.77
CA ILE A 187 -10.57 22.42 -21.35
C ILE A 187 -11.90 21.91 -20.82
N LYS A 188 -11.90 20.65 -20.37
CA LYS A 188 -13.07 20.02 -19.79
C LYS A 188 -13.35 20.56 -18.39
N PRO A 189 -14.56 21.09 -18.12
CA PRO A 189 -14.97 21.45 -16.77
C PRO A 189 -15.16 20.21 -15.90
N LEU A 190 -14.86 20.34 -14.62
CA LEU A 190 -15.02 19.33 -13.59
C LEU A 190 -15.90 19.87 -12.46
N PRO A 191 -16.69 19.01 -11.78
CA PRO A 191 -17.34 19.41 -10.54
C PRO A 191 -16.27 19.79 -9.50
N ALA A 192 -16.48 20.94 -8.85
CA ALA A 192 -15.61 21.44 -7.80
C ALA A 192 -16.42 22.18 -6.75
N PHE A 193 -16.11 21.97 -5.48
CA PHE A 193 -16.65 22.79 -4.39
C PHE A 193 -15.96 24.15 -4.38
N ARG A 194 -16.64 25.17 -3.83
CA ARG A 194 -16.04 26.49 -3.61
C ARG A 194 -14.98 26.44 -2.51
N TYR A 195 -15.17 25.59 -1.51
CA TYR A 195 -14.20 25.40 -0.43
C TYR A 195 -14.27 24.01 0.17
N VAL A 196 -13.18 23.61 0.80
CA VAL A 196 -13.06 22.38 1.57
C VAL A 196 -12.60 22.74 2.97
N GLU A 197 -13.28 22.27 4.00
CA GLU A 197 -12.72 22.33 5.35
C GLU A 197 -12.02 21.01 5.69
N ALA A 198 -10.92 21.09 6.40
CA ALA A 198 -10.17 19.92 6.85
C ALA A 198 -9.41 20.24 8.14
N ILE A 199 -9.15 19.21 8.94
CA ILE A 199 -8.22 19.30 10.07
C ILE A 199 -6.82 19.13 9.50
N ASP A 200 -5.98 20.15 9.65
CA ASP A 200 -4.61 20.08 9.20
C ASP A 200 -3.79 19.17 10.13
N PRO A 201 -3.17 18.11 9.62
CA PRO A 201 -2.42 17.15 10.43
C PRO A 201 -1.15 17.70 11.10
N SER A 202 -0.62 18.86 10.69
CA SER A 202 0.60 19.42 11.28
C SER A 202 0.36 20.16 12.60
N ASP A 203 -0.80 20.79 12.75
CA ASP A 203 -1.16 21.59 13.92
C ASP A 203 -2.49 21.17 14.55
N HIS A 204 -3.17 20.18 13.95
CA HIS A 204 -4.47 19.66 14.33
C HIS A 204 -5.58 20.72 14.40
N ARG A 205 -5.45 21.81 13.63
CA ARG A 205 -6.46 22.88 13.55
C ARG A 205 -7.30 22.75 12.29
N ARG A 206 -8.57 23.19 12.37
CA ARG A 206 -9.47 23.21 11.21
C ARG A 206 -9.21 24.46 10.38
N TYR A 207 -8.97 24.27 9.09
CA TYR A 207 -8.85 25.35 8.12
C TYR A 207 -9.88 25.17 7.00
N ARG A 208 -10.26 26.30 6.40
CA ARG A 208 -10.98 26.36 5.14
C ARG A 208 -9.95 26.56 4.03
N TYR A 209 -9.93 25.60 3.12
CA TYR A 209 -9.09 25.59 1.93
C TYR A 209 -9.91 26.05 0.73
N THR A 210 -9.29 26.94 -0.03
CA THR A 210 -9.74 27.38 -1.35
C THR A 210 -8.59 27.16 -2.34
N GLY A 211 -8.87 27.31 -3.63
CA GLY A 211 -7.80 27.23 -4.61
C GLY A 211 -8.09 28.10 -5.81
N SER A 212 -7.02 28.48 -6.50
CA SER A 212 -7.07 29.26 -7.72
C SER A 212 -6.04 28.74 -8.71
N TRP A 213 -6.37 28.77 -9.99
CA TRP A 213 -5.37 28.58 -11.04
C TRP A 213 -4.45 29.78 -11.07
N GLN A 214 -3.14 29.55 -11.14
CA GLN A 214 -2.11 30.57 -11.19
C GLN A 214 -1.24 30.33 -12.43
N LYS A 215 -0.79 31.41 -13.05
CA LYS A 215 0.23 31.34 -14.09
C LYS A 215 1.56 30.95 -13.45
N VAL A 216 2.31 30.06 -14.10
CA VAL A 216 3.63 29.65 -13.62
C VAL A 216 4.69 30.05 -14.62
N ASP A 217 5.51 31.02 -14.25
CA ASP A 217 6.81 31.25 -14.87
C ASP A 217 7.95 30.63 -14.02
N THR A 218 9.16 30.54 -14.58
CA THR A 218 10.31 29.92 -13.91
C THR A 218 10.77 30.64 -12.65
N ASN A 219 10.54 31.95 -12.52
CA ASN A 219 10.96 32.74 -11.36
C ASN A 219 9.92 32.68 -10.23
N ASP A 220 8.63 32.63 -10.58
CA ASP A 220 7.52 32.48 -9.65
C ASP A 220 7.49 31.11 -8.99
N TRP A 221 7.90 30.05 -9.70
CA TRP A 221 7.89 28.70 -9.16
C TRP A 221 8.77 28.54 -7.90
N ASP A 222 9.96 29.15 -7.90
CA ASP A 222 10.85 29.13 -6.73
C ASP A 222 10.31 29.96 -5.56
N ARG A 223 9.61 31.06 -5.86
CA ARG A 223 8.91 31.88 -4.87
C ARG A 223 7.78 31.10 -4.21
N TRP A 224 6.91 30.48 -5.00
CA TRP A 224 5.82 29.62 -4.52
C TRP A 224 6.36 28.46 -3.68
N ARG A 225 7.42 27.79 -4.15
CA ARG A 225 8.08 26.72 -3.41
C ARG A 225 8.57 27.14 -2.03
N LYS A 226 9.17 28.34 -1.92
CA LYS A 226 9.65 28.88 -0.64
C LYS A 226 8.49 29.19 0.30
N LEU A 227 7.38 29.74 -0.22
CA LEU A 227 6.20 30.04 0.57
C LEU A 227 5.51 28.76 1.08
N ILE A 228 5.29 27.78 0.20
CA ILE A 228 4.72 26.48 0.57
C ILE A 228 5.62 25.78 1.61
N ARG A 229 6.94 25.78 1.43
CA ARG A 229 7.87 25.21 2.43
C ARG A 229 7.82 25.92 3.77
N LYS A 230 7.61 27.24 3.78
CA LYS A 230 7.60 28.05 4.99
C LYS A 230 6.27 27.97 5.74
N TRP A 231 5.15 28.03 5.01
CA TRP A 231 3.82 28.23 5.58
C TRP A 231 2.88 27.03 5.37
N GLY A 232 3.22 26.12 4.44
CA GLY A 232 2.38 25.00 4.00
C GLY A 232 1.31 25.37 2.98
N TYR A 233 1.18 26.64 2.60
CA TYR A 233 0.18 27.15 1.66
C TYR A 233 0.59 28.53 1.17
N ILE A 234 -0.20 29.09 0.25
CA ILE A 234 -0.05 30.45 -0.26
C ILE A 234 -1.22 31.31 0.20
N PRO A 235 -0.99 32.49 0.82
CA PRO A 235 -2.07 33.40 1.21
C PRO A 235 -2.92 33.83 0.01
N ARG A 236 -4.24 33.93 0.19
CA ARG A 236 -5.18 34.24 -0.89
C ARG A 236 -4.89 35.58 -1.55
N GLU A 237 -4.41 36.56 -0.78
CA GLU A 237 -4.09 37.91 -1.22
C GLU A 237 -2.90 37.96 -2.20
N MET A 238 -2.12 36.87 -2.28
CA MET A 238 -1.02 36.76 -3.24
C MET A 238 -1.43 36.06 -4.53
N LEU A 239 -2.64 35.49 -4.60
CA LEU A 239 -3.14 34.79 -5.77
C LEU A 239 -3.77 35.77 -6.75
N GLU A 240 -3.40 35.66 -8.02
CA GLU A 240 -3.90 36.50 -9.10
C GLU A 240 -4.75 35.66 -10.06
N PRO A 241 -5.88 36.16 -10.56
CA PRO A 241 -6.68 35.41 -11.54
C PRO A 241 -5.86 35.16 -12.81
N VAL A 242 -6.11 34.01 -13.44
CA VAL A 242 -5.42 33.62 -14.67
C VAL A 242 -6.21 34.06 -15.89
N ASP A 243 -5.54 34.76 -16.79
CA ASP A 243 -5.98 34.91 -18.17
C ASP A 243 -5.81 33.59 -18.91
N TRP A 244 -6.93 33.00 -19.34
CA TRP A 244 -6.96 31.71 -20.02
C TRP A 244 -6.51 31.87 -21.48
N ILE A 245 -5.21 31.76 -21.72
CA ILE A 245 -4.59 31.85 -23.05
C ILE A 245 -3.74 30.62 -23.39
N ASP A 246 -3.69 30.28 -24.67
CA ASP A 246 -2.89 29.17 -25.17
C ASP A 246 -1.39 29.44 -24.98
N GLY A 247 -0.61 28.37 -24.79
CA GLY A 247 0.85 28.44 -24.62
C GLY A 247 1.32 28.89 -23.22
N VAL A 248 0.40 29.16 -22.29
CA VAL A 248 0.75 29.45 -20.89
C VAL A 248 0.65 28.19 -20.04
N ARG A 249 1.65 28.01 -19.16
CA ARG A 249 1.61 27.00 -18.11
C ARG A 249 0.89 27.54 -16.89
N VAL A 250 -0.05 26.77 -16.37
CA VAL A 250 -0.80 27.09 -15.17
C VAL A 250 -0.65 25.98 -14.13
N GLU A 251 -0.82 26.35 -12.86
CA GLU A 251 -0.80 25.42 -11.74
C GLU A 251 -1.93 25.78 -10.78
N PHE A 252 -2.58 24.78 -10.22
CA PHE A 252 -3.61 25.01 -9.21
C PHE A 252 -2.94 25.21 -7.86
N VAL A 253 -3.20 26.33 -7.22
CA VAL A 253 -2.57 26.72 -5.96
C VAL A 253 -3.60 26.76 -4.86
N LEU A 254 -3.29 26.10 -3.74
CA LEU A 254 -4.12 26.13 -2.54
C LEU A 254 -3.79 27.34 -1.66
N SER A 255 -4.85 27.94 -1.16
CA SER A 255 -4.83 28.88 -0.05
C SER A 255 -5.67 28.33 1.10
N ARG A 256 -5.40 28.81 2.32
CA ARG A 256 -6.20 28.45 3.48
C ARG A 256 -6.36 29.61 4.44
N GLU A 257 -7.45 29.57 5.19
CA GLU A 257 -7.78 30.50 6.26
C GLU A 257 -8.38 29.72 7.45
N PRO A 258 -8.37 30.26 8.68
CA PRO A 258 -9.04 29.64 9.81
C PRO A 258 -10.50 29.30 9.46
N ALA A 259 -10.95 28.08 9.79
CA ALA A 259 -12.28 27.65 9.43
C ALA A 259 -13.38 28.46 10.15
N GLY A 260 -14.48 28.72 9.44
CA GLY A 260 -15.66 29.40 10.00
C GLY A 260 -16.49 28.49 10.91
N ASN A 261 -17.41 29.07 11.68
CA ASN A 261 -18.44 28.33 12.43
C ASN A 261 -19.84 28.78 12.00
N PRO A 262 -20.80 27.86 11.80
CA PRO A 262 -20.67 26.39 11.92
C PRO A 262 -19.82 25.76 10.79
N PRO A 263 -19.36 24.50 10.94
CA PRO A 263 -18.72 23.77 9.84
C PRO A 263 -19.68 23.59 8.65
N PRO A 264 -19.16 23.16 7.48
CA PRO A 264 -19.98 22.73 6.34
C PRO A 264 -21.09 21.79 6.77
N ARG A 265 -22.24 21.87 6.09
CA ARG A 265 -23.37 20.98 6.38
C ARG A 265 -23.05 19.50 6.12
N TYR A 266 -22.18 19.21 5.17
CA TYR A 266 -21.86 17.85 4.76
C TYR A 266 -20.43 17.48 5.15
N GLY A 267 -20.30 16.28 5.71
CA GLY A 267 -19.05 15.71 6.16
C GLY A 267 -18.66 14.48 5.34
N VAL A 268 -17.37 14.31 5.13
CA VAL A 268 -16.76 13.10 4.57
C VAL A 268 -15.84 12.50 5.62
N THR A 269 -16.02 11.21 5.90
CA THR A 269 -15.21 10.50 6.89
C THR A 269 -14.81 9.11 6.42
N TYR A 270 -13.79 8.56 7.06
CA TYR A 270 -13.16 7.30 6.73
C TYR A 270 -13.04 6.40 7.97
N ASP A 271 -13.37 5.13 7.81
CA ASP A 271 -13.19 4.13 8.87
C ASP A 271 -12.48 2.90 8.31
N ASP A 272 -11.45 2.43 9.02
CA ASP A 272 -10.85 1.11 8.81
C ASP A 272 -11.87 0.03 9.18
N LEU A 273 -11.91 -1.02 8.35
CA LEU A 273 -12.88 -2.11 8.52
C LEU A 273 -12.22 -3.42 8.91
N GLU A 274 -10.92 -3.56 8.71
CA GLU A 274 -10.23 -4.80 9.05
C GLU A 274 -10.09 -5.01 10.57
N THR A 275 -10.11 -6.28 10.97
CA THR A 275 -9.66 -6.65 12.32
C THR A 275 -8.14 -6.79 12.39
N PRO A 276 -7.53 -6.73 13.58
CA PRO A 276 -6.10 -7.00 13.75
C PRO A 276 -5.66 -8.38 13.20
N GLU A 277 -6.53 -9.37 13.26
CA GLU A 277 -6.29 -10.71 12.71
C GLU A 277 -6.29 -10.72 11.18
N GLU A 278 -7.22 -9.99 10.56
CA GLU A 278 -7.27 -9.79 9.11
C GLU A 278 -6.05 -9.03 8.61
N ARG A 279 -5.62 -8.02 9.36
CA ARG A 279 -4.41 -7.26 9.08
C ARG A 279 -3.16 -8.14 9.08
N LYS A 280 -3.03 -9.06 10.04
CA LYS A 280 -1.96 -10.09 10.09
C LYS A 280 -1.99 -11.02 8.87
N MET A 281 -3.16 -11.21 8.26
CA MET A 281 -3.34 -11.96 7.02
C MET A 281 -3.14 -11.10 5.77
N TRP A 282 -2.63 -9.86 5.91
CA TRP A 282 -2.45 -8.91 4.81
C TRP A 282 -3.73 -8.55 4.07
N ILE A 283 -4.83 -8.47 4.83
CA ILE A 283 -6.10 -7.92 4.36
C ILE A 283 -6.22 -6.50 4.95
N ALA A 284 -6.64 -5.56 4.11
CA ALA A 284 -6.94 -4.20 4.52
C ALA A 284 -8.33 -3.81 3.99
N GLY A 285 -9.13 -3.12 4.80
CA GLY A 285 -10.48 -2.70 4.42
C GLY A 285 -10.74 -1.28 4.86
N SER A 286 -11.53 -0.53 4.11
CA SER A 286 -11.97 0.78 4.57
C SER A 286 -13.31 1.17 4.01
N SER A 287 -13.98 2.06 4.72
CA SER A 287 -15.20 2.70 4.28
C SER A 287 -15.03 4.20 4.17
N LEU A 288 -15.50 4.74 3.06
CA LEU A 288 -15.68 6.17 2.80
C LEU A 288 -17.17 6.49 2.99
N LYS A 289 -17.50 7.41 3.89
CA LYS A 289 -18.88 7.81 4.20
C LYS A 289 -19.09 9.30 3.92
N VAL A 290 -20.26 9.63 3.40
CA VAL A 290 -20.75 11.00 3.26
C VAL A 290 -21.97 11.16 4.16
N ILE A 291 -21.94 12.15 5.05
CA ILE A 291 -22.96 12.37 6.09
C ILE A 291 -23.47 13.82 6.09
N ASP A 292 -24.75 14.01 6.39
CA ASP A 292 -25.31 15.32 6.75
C ASP A 292 -25.03 15.56 8.24
N LEU A 293 -24.21 16.57 8.55
CA LEU A 293 -23.77 16.89 9.92
C LEU A 293 -24.85 17.57 10.76
N GLY A 294 -25.89 18.13 10.14
CA GLY A 294 -27.02 18.73 10.86
C GLY A 294 -28.02 17.68 11.36
N THR A 295 -28.19 16.60 10.60
CA THR A 295 -29.18 15.53 10.89
C THR A 295 -28.55 14.23 11.37
N GLY A 296 -27.27 13.99 11.09
CA GLY A 296 -26.59 12.71 11.29
C GLY A 296 -26.92 11.66 10.22
N GLU A 297 -27.64 12.02 9.16
CA GLU A 297 -28.04 11.10 8.08
C GLU A 297 -26.82 10.62 7.27
N LEU A 298 -26.74 9.31 7.01
CA LEU A 298 -25.77 8.73 6.08
C LEU A 298 -26.28 8.85 4.64
N LEU A 299 -25.66 9.72 3.85
CA LEU A 299 -26.06 9.99 2.46
C LEU A 299 -25.50 8.95 1.48
N GLY A 300 -24.31 8.44 1.77
CA GLY A 300 -23.74 7.33 1.02
C GLY A 300 -22.50 6.74 1.68
N GLN A 301 -22.19 5.51 1.32
CA GLN A 301 -21.01 4.79 1.78
C GLN A 301 -20.40 3.97 0.64
N ARG A 302 -19.08 4.02 0.53
CA ARG A 302 -18.29 3.11 -0.30
C ARG A 302 -17.44 2.24 0.61
N ILE A 303 -17.48 0.94 0.39
CA ILE A 303 -16.67 -0.05 1.11
C ILE A 303 -15.75 -0.74 0.13
N GLY A 304 -14.53 -1.03 0.54
CA GLY A 304 -13.77 -2.06 -0.14
C GLY A 304 -12.56 -2.55 0.60
N TYR A 305 -11.89 -3.51 -0.03
CA TYR A 305 -10.85 -4.32 0.58
C TYR A 305 -9.72 -4.59 -0.40
N LEU A 306 -8.54 -4.81 0.17
CA LEU A 306 -7.31 -5.24 -0.49
C LEU A 306 -6.79 -6.49 0.20
N HIS A 307 -6.18 -7.39 -0.57
CA HIS A 307 -5.46 -8.53 -0.01
C HIS A 307 -4.13 -8.70 -0.73
N ASP A 308 -3.03 -8.71 0.03
CA ASP A 308 -1.72 -9.02 -0.51
C ASP A 308 -1.45 -10.53 -0.51
N GLY A 309 -1.70 -11.20 -1.64
CA GLY A 309 -1.39 -12.62 -1.80
C GLY A 309 0.10 -12.99 -1.64
N GLY A 310 1.01 -12.00 -1.59
CA GLY A 310 2.42 -12.20 -1.26
C GLY A 310 2.71 -12.25 0.24
N GLY A 311 1.71 -12.02 1.10
CA GLY A 311 1.85 -12.00 2.55
C GLY A 311 2.89 -10.98 3.04
N GLY A 312 2.96 -9.82 2.38
CA GLY A 312 3.90 -8.76 2.76
C GLY A 312 5.28 -8.85 2.16
N ALA A 313 5.54 -9.81 1.28
CA ALA A 313 6.85 -9.96 0.67
C ALA A 313 7.28 -8.66 -0.03
N SER A 314 8.44 -8.13 0.40
CA SER A 314 9.04 -6.88 -0.11
C SER A 314 10.32 -7.10 -0.93
N GLY A 315 10.69 -8.37 -1.16
CA GLY A 315 11.85 -8.73 -2.00
C GLY A 315 11.73 -8.19 -3.43
N SER A 316 12.87 -7.89 -4.06
CA SER A 316 12.95 -7.34 -5.41
C SER A 316 12.14 -6.05 -5.61
N SER A 317 12.15 -5.16 -4.60
CA SER A 317 11.42 -3.88 -4.61
C SER A 317 9.91 -4.01 -4.72
N ARG A 318 9.36 -5.18 -4.37
CA ARG A 318 7.91 -5.41 -4.34
C ARG A 318 7.27 -4.56 -3.25
N GLN A 319 6.14 -3.96 -3.60
CA GLN A 319 5.36 -3.12 -2.71
C GLN A 319 4.01 -3.81 -2.47
N PRO A 320 3.79 -4.46 -1.30
CA PRO A 320 2.64 -5.33 -1.06
C PRO A 320 1.29 -4.67 -1.40
N TRP A 321 1.01 -3.51 -0.80
CA TRP A 321 -0.25 -2.80 -1.00
C TRP A 321 -0.42 -2.28 -2.43
N ALA A 322 0.66 -1.79 -3.05
CA ALA A 322 0.67 -1.42 -4.46
C ALA A 322 0.27 -2.57 -5.37
N HIS A 323 0.83 -3.74 -5.08
CA HIS A 323 0.64 -4.95 -5.85
C HIS A 323 -0.78 -5.49 -5.67
N ALA A 324 -1.34 -5.43 -4.47
CA ALA A 324 -2.74 -5.77 -4.21
C ALA A 324 -3.69 -4.81 -4.95
N MET A 325 -3.45 -3.51 -4.86
CA MET A 325 -4.26 -2.47 -5.50
C MET A 325 -4.26 -2.57 -7.02
N ARG A 326 -3.08 -2.75 -7.64
CA ARG A 326 -2.90 -2.91 -9.10
C ARG A 326 -3.07 -4.35 -9.59
N GLY A 327 -3.27 -5.30 -8.69
CA GLY A 327 -3.40 -6.71 -9.02
C GLY A 327 -4.85 -7.05 -9.36
N LYS A 328 -5.08 -7.73 -10.49
CA LYS A 328 -6.41 -8.25 -10.82
C LYS A 328 -6.83 -9.29 -9.78
N GLY A 329 -7.98 -9.06 -9.13
CA GLY A 329 -8.56 -9.96 -8.11
C GLY A 329 -8.11 -9.70 -6.67
N TRP A 330 -7.16 -8.78 -6.45
CA TRP A 330 -6.61 -8.47 -5.13
C TRP A 330 -7.14 -7.15 -4.54
N SER A 331 -8.09 -6.52 -5.23
CA SER A 331 -8.90 -5.40 -4.77
C SER A 331 -10.38 -5.61 -5.08
N CYS A 332 -11.26 -5.21 -4.16
CA CYS A 332 -12.70 -5.20 -4.37
C CYS A 332 -13.37 -3.97 -3.74
N PRO A 333 -14.15 -3.17 -4.51
CA PRO A 333 -14.20 -3.18 -5.98
C PRO A 333 -12.82 -2.96 -6.62
N SER A 334 -12.67 -3.40 -7.87
CA SER A 334 -11.38 -3.35 -8.57
C SER A 334 -10.89 -1.91 -8.74
N TRP A 335 -9.65 -1.64 -8.33
CA TRP A 335 -9.07 -0.29 -8.37
C TRP A 335 -9.09 0.38 -9.76
N PHE A 336 -8.92 -0.38 -10.85
CA PHE A 336 -8.86 0.17 -12.21
C PHE A 336 -10.20 0.62 -12.79
N SER A 337 -11.29 0.52 -12.04
CA SER A 337 -12.55 1.10 -12.49
C SER A 337 -12.46 2.64 -12.48
N PRO A 338 -12.66 3.33 -13.61
CA PRO A 338 -12.71 4.80 -13.66
C PRO A 338 -13.75 5.40 -12.69
N ALA A 339 -14.73 4.59 -12.27
CA ALA A 339 -15.76 4.94 -11.31
C ALA A 339 -15.27 5.04 -9.85
N ASN A 340 -14.02 4.66 -9.54
CA ASN A 340 -13.50 4.51 -8.18
C ASN A 340 -12.62 5.69 -7.70
N ASN A 341 -12.56 6.81 -8.41
CA ASN A 341 -11.88 8.00 -7.87
C ASN A 341 -12.63 8.50 -6.61
N LYS A 342 -11.90 8.85 -5.55
CA LYS A 342 -12.50 9.24 -4.26
C LYS A 342 -13.40 10.47 -4.39
N PRO A 343 -12.98 11.57 -5.04
CA PRO A 343 -13.84 12.73 -5.22
C PRO A 343 -15.06 12.44 -6.07
N GLY A 344 -14.96 11.57 -7.09
CA GLY A 344 -16.11 11.28 -7.95
C GLY A 344 -17.23 10.50 -7.25
N PHE A 345 -16.92 9.61 -6.30
CA PHE A 345 -17.96 9.04 -5.44
C PHE A 345 -18.69 10.11 -4.63
N ILE A 346 -17.93 11.03 -4.02
CA ILE A 346 -18.48 12.14 -3.23
C ILE A 346 -19.32 13.05 -4.12
N PHE A 347 -18.86 13.35 -5.34
CA PHE A 347 -19.61 14.17 -6.30
C PHE A 347 -20.87 13.49 -6.86
N LYS A 348 -21.02 12.16 -6.81
CA LYS A 348 -22.32 11.50 -7.10
C LYS A 348 -23.36 11.75 -6.00
N ILE A 349 -22.91 12.11 -4.80
CA ILE A 349 -23.74 12.32 -3.60
C ILE A 349 -23.97 13.81 -3.38
N LEU A 350 -22.91 14.62 -3.45
CA LEU A 350 -22.92 16.05 -3.22
C LEU A 350 -22.58 16.75 -4.54
N HIS A 351 -23.59 17.24 -5.25
CA HIS A 351 -23.39 17.99 -6.47
C HIS A 351 -22.97 19.43 -6.11
N PRO A 352 -21.79 19.89 -6.55
CA PRO A 352 -21.36 21.24 -6.24
C PRO A 352 -22.24 22.32 -6.87
N SER A 353 -22.26 23.50 -6.25
CA SER A 353 -22.97 24.68 -6.76
C SER A 353 -22.50 25.05 -8.17
N LYS A 354 -23.44 25.36 -9.07
CA LYS A 354 -23.12 25.68 -10.49
C LYS A 354 -22.50 27.06 -10.69
N GLU A 355 -22.63 27.97 -9.73
CA GLU A 355 -22.01 29.29 -9.76
C GLU A 355 -20.57 29.22 -9.26
N ILE A 356 -19.66 28.82 -10.15
CA ILE A 356 -18.25 29.19 -9.99
C ILE A 356 -18.16 30.63 -10.49
N ILE A 357 -18.31 31.59 -9.56
CA ILE A 357 -18.10 33.00 -9.86
C ILE A 357 -16.62 33.14 -10.21
N HIS A 358 -16.33 33.32 -11.49
CA HIS A 358 -15.06 33.82 -11.98
C HIS A 358 -14.96 35.29 -11.59
N ASP A 359 -14.55 35.55 -10.34
CA ASP A 359 -14.08 36.87 -9.91
C ASP A 359 -12.55 36.87 -9.79
#